data_AF-A0AA36D607-F1
#
_entry.id   AF-A0AA36D607-F1
#
_cell.length_a   1.000
_cell.length_b   1.000
_cell.length_c   1.000
_cell.angle_alpha   90.00
_cell.angle_beta   90.00
_cell.angle_gamma   90.00
#
_symmetry.space_group_name_H-M   'P 1'
#
loop_
_entity.id
_entity.type
_entity.pdbx_description
1 polymer ?
#
loop_
_entity_poly.entity_id
_entity_poly.type
_entity_poly.pdbx_seq_one_letter_code
_entity_poly.pdbx_strand_id
1 'polypeptide(L)'
;MDIRNATRLRRRRKDCVTKSGHLVSLHNKFQNDLLVTYATERFNSSYYVRMGLTRGNGHSDWGWSDNTTYDYMNWAFISGM
;
A
#
# COMPACT_ATOMS: atom_id res chain seq x y z
N MET A 1 15.92 -3.09 -8.30
CA MET A 1 14.80 -2.70 -9.19
C MET A 1 14.54 -3.87 -10.13
N ASP A 2 13.47 -4.64 -9.94
CA ASP A 2 13.06 -5.72 -10.86
C ASP A 2 11.85 -5.22 -11.65
N ILE A 3 11.96 -5.20 -12.97
CA ILE A 3 10.96 -4.73 -13.95
C ILE A 3 9.59 -5.42 -13.74
N ARG A 4 9.59 -6.60 -13.14
CA ARG A 4 8.37 -7.35 -12.77
C ARG A 4 7.51 -6.65 -11.71
N ASN A 5 8.10 -5.85 -10.82
CA ASN A 5 7.37 -5.26 -9.69
C ASN A 5 6.66 -3.94 -10.07
N ALA A 6 7.28 -3.16 -10.98
CA ALA A 6 6.71 -1.93 -11.53
C ALA A 6 5.51 -2.20 -12.46
N THR A 7 5.57 -3.25 -13.29
CA THR A 7 4.46 -3.67 -14.17
C THR A 7 3.25 -4.18 -13.37
N ARG A 8 3.50 -4.88 -12.25
CA ARG A 8 2.42 -5.40 -11.38
C ARG A 8 1.65 -4.30 -10.65
N LEU A 9 2.31 -3.20 -10.26
CA LEU A 9 1.67 -2.05 -9.62
C LEU A 9 0.75 -1.31 -10.59
N ARG A 10 1.22 -1.10 -11.82
CA ARG A 10 0.45 -0.40 -12.87
C ARG A 10 -0.86 -1.13 -13.19
N ARG A 11 -0.87 -2.46 -13.20
CA ARG A 11 -2.11 -3.25 -13.42
C ARG A 11 -3.14 -3.04 -12.32
N ARG A 12 -2.75 -3.23 -11.05
CA ARG A 12 -3.70 -3.11 -9.92
C ARG A 12 -4.20 -1.68 -9.71
N ARG A 13 -3.35 -0.68 -9.97
CA ARG A 13 -3.79 0.73 -9.97
C ARG A 13 -4.84 0.99 -11.04
N LYS A 14 -4.67 0.42 -12.24
CA LYS A 14 -5.70 0.49 -13.30
C LYS A 14 -7.00 -0.15 -12.83
N ASP A 15 -6.98 -1.34 -12.24
CA ASP A 15 -8.21 -2.01 -11.78
C ASP A 15 -9.01 -1.19 -10.76
N CYS A 16 -8.33 -0.55 -9.80
CA CYS A 16 -8.97 0.36 -8.85
C CYS A 16 -9.56 1.59 -9.55
N VAL A 17 -8.79 2.20 -10.47
CA VAL A 17 -9.23 3.40 -11.21
C VAL A 17 -10.43 3.09 -12.13
N THR A 18 -10.48 1.90 -12.73
CA THR A 18 -11.64 1.46 -13.53
C THR A 18 -12.92 1.34 -12.69
N LYS A 19 -12.78 1.18 -11.37
CA LYS A 19 -13.89 1.20 -10.41
C LYS A 19 -14.07 2.57 -9.73
N SER A 20 -13.52 3.63 -10.32
CA SER A 20 -13.52 5.00 -9.78
C SER A 20 -12.89 5.12 -8.38
N GLY A 21 -11.93 4.24 -8.07
CA GLY A 21 -11.24 4.22 -6.77
C GLY A 21 -9.71 4.25 -6.90
N HIS A 22 -9.04 4.37 -5.77
CA HIS A 22 -7.58 4.31 -5.65
C HIS A 22 -7.15 3.21 -4.68
N LEU A 23 -5.89 2.79 -4.76
CA LEU A 23 -5.31 1.97 -3.70
C LEU A 23 -5.25 2.81 -2.42
N VAL A 24 -5.56 2.18 -1.27
CA VAL A 24 -5.70 2.88 0.01
C VAL A 24 -4.43 3.62 0.44
N SER A 25 -4.60 4.86 0.89
CA SER A 25 -3.65 5.67 1.65
C SER A 25 -4.03 5.62 3.13
N LEU A 26 -3.03 5.59 4.01
CA LEU A 26 -3.22 5.57 5.45
C LEU A 26 -2.57 6.81 6.04
N HIS A 27 -3.28 7.45 6.96
CA HIS A 27 -2.89 8.73 7.57
C HIS A 27 -2.89 8.68 9.10
N ASN A 28 -3.34 7.57 9.70
CA ASN A 28 -3.33 7.38 11.14
C ASN A 28 -3.50 5.90 11.52
N LYS A 29 -3.26 5.61 12.81
CA LYS A 29 -3.39 4.27 13.38
C LYS A 29 -4.82 3.72 13.28
N PHE A 30 -5.83 4.56 13.48
CA PHE A 30 -7.23 4.12 13.42
C PHE A 30 -7.61 3.54 12.06
N GLN A 31 -7.22 4.22 10.97
CA GLN A 31 -7.41 3.72 9.60
C GLN A 31 -6.65 2.41 9.37
N ASN A 32 -5.42 2.30 9.87
CA ASN A 32 -4.64 1.07 9.78
C ASN A 32 -5.32 -0.09 10.51
N ASP A 33 -5.76 0.11 11.75
CA ASP A 33 -6.42 -0.92 12.57
C ASP A 33 -7.71 -1.41 11.91
N LEU A 34 -8.56 -0.48 11.42
CA LEU A 34 -9.77 -0.82 10.68
C LEU A 34 -9.48 -1.66 9.44
N LEU A 35 -8.46 -1.30 8.66
CA LEU A 35 -8.07 -2.04 7.47
C LEU A 35 -7.58 -3.45 7.81
N VAL A 36 -6.82 -3.60 8.90
CA VAL A 36 -6.34 -4.90 9.39
C VAL A 36 -7.52 -5.77 9.80
N THR A 37 -8.43 -5.26 10.64
CA THR A 37 -9.63 -6.00 11.07
C THR A 37 -10.44 -6.47 9.86
N TYR A 38 -10.77 -5.56 8.94
CA TYR A 38 -11.54 -5.89 7.75
C TYR A 38 -10.81 -6.92 6.87
N ALA A 39 -9.49 -6.79 6.70
CA ALA A 39 -8.72 -7.72 5.91
C ALA A 39 -8.66 -9.12 6.54
N THR A 40 -8.48 -9.21 7.85
CA THR A 40 -8.45 -10.48 8.59
C THR A 40 -9.81 -11.19 8.61
N GLU A 41 -10.90 -10.44 8.66
CA GLU A 41 -12.26 -11.01 8.59
C GLU A 41 -12.60 -11.50 7.17
N ARG A 42 -12.20 -10.73 6.15
CA ARG A 42 -12.62 -10.99 4.76
C ARG A 42 -11.70 -11.94 4.01
N PHE A 43 -10.42 -11.98 4.39
CA PHE A 43 -9.37 -12.77 3.76
C PHE A 43 -8.63 -13.59 4.82
N ASN A 44 -8.13 -14.77 4.45
CA ASN A 44 -7.28 -15.55 5.35
C ASN A 44 -6.02 -14.74 5.75
N SER A 45 -5.54 -14.87 6.98
CA SER A 45 -4.39 -14.12 7.52
C SER A 45 -3.09 -14.30 6.71
N SER A 46 -3.04 -15.31 5.85
CA SER A 46 -1.94 -15.58 4.93
C SER A 46 -1.87 -14.66 3.68
N TYR A 47 -2.84 -13.76 3.47
CA TYR A 47 -2.87 -12.87 2.31
C TYR A 47 -2.24 -11.50 2.56
N TYR A 48 -1.39 -11.05 1.63
CA TYR A 48 -0.89 -9.69 1.62
C TYR A 48 -1.88 -8.73 0.94
N VAL A 49 -2.28 -7.69 1.67
CA VAL A 49 -3.06 -6.57 1.12
C VAL A 49 -2.11 -5.55 0.51
N ARG A 50 -2.32 -5.19 -0.75
CA ARG A 50 -1.50 -4.19 -1.44
C ARG A 50 -2.10 -2.79 -1.23
N MET A 51 -1.28 -1.88 -0.73
CA MET A 51 -1.66 -0.48 -0.47
C MET A 51 -1.12 0.47 -1.54
N GLY A 52 -1.52 1.74 -1.46
CA GLY A 52 -1.15 2.81 -2.39
C GLY A 52 0.22 3.42 -2.14
N LEU A 53 0.99 2.93 -1.17
CA LEU A 53 2.31 3.47 -0.87
C LEU A 53 3.30 3.04 -1.96
N THR A 54 3.93 4.02 -2.61
CA THR A 54 4.83 3.78 -3.72
C THR A 54 6.10 4.59 -3.54
N ARG A 55 7.21 4.08 -4.08
CA ARG A 55 8.46 4.82 -4.20
C ARG A 55 8.62 5.21 -5.67
N GLY A 56 8.82 6.51 -5.93
CA GLY A 56 9.00 7.02 -7.28
C GLY A 56 10.26 6.44 -7.94
N ASN A 57 10.26 6.36 -9.28
CA ASN A 57 11.46 5.98 -10.03
C ASN A 57 12.53 7.07 -9.83
N GLY A 58 13.53 6.80 -9.00
CA GLY A 58 14.67 7.70 -8.77
C GLY A 58 14.61 8.54 -7.49
N HIS A 59 13.53 8.48 -6.71
CA HIS A 59 13.42 9.24 -5.46
C HIS A 59 13.67 8.36 -4.23
N SER A 60 14.36 8.93 -3.23
CA SER A 60 14.51 8.35 -1.89
C SER A 60 13.19 8.26 -1.13
N ASP A 61 12.16 8.95 -1.60
CA ASP A 61 11.01 9.30 -0.79
C ASP A 61 9.80 8.42 -1.11
N TRP A 62 9.11 8.00 -0.04
CA TRP A 62 7.86 7.27 -0.11
C TRP A 62 6.70 8.24 -0.27
N GLY A 63 5.70 7.88 -1.07
CA GLY A 63 4.52 8.70 -1.30
C GLY A 63 3.28 7.87 -1.66
N TRP A 64 2.12 8.38 -1.27
CA TRP A 64 0.84 7.75 -1.58
C TRP A 64 0.43 7.98 -3.04
N SER A 65 -0.16 6.96 -3.63
CA SER A 65 -0.52 6.94 -5.05
C SER A 65 -1.63 7.93 -5.44
N ASP A 66 -2.43 8.37 -4.47
CA ASP A 66 -3.51 9.35 -4.57
C ASP A 66 -3.05 10.80 -4.30
N ASN A 67 -1.75 11.01 -4.13
CA ASN A 67 -1.13 12.33 -3.94
C ASN A 67 -1.45 13.00 -2.59
N THR A 68 -1.88 12.24 -1.59
CA THR A 68 -2.02 12.73 -0.21
C THR A 68 -0.67 12.76 0.52
N THR A 69 -0.62 13.46 1.66
CA THR A 69 0.58 13.61 2.48
C THR A 69 1.11 12.28 2.99
N TYR A 70 2.41 12.05 2.86
CA TYR A 70 3.07 10.92 3.52
C TYR A 70 3.34 11.28 4.99
N ASP A 71 2.37 10.99 5.85
CA ASP A 71 2.35 11.38 7.27
C ASP A 71 2.20 10.19 8.23
N TYR A 72 2.04 8.98 7.70
CA TYR A 72 1.88 7.77 8.48
C TYR A 72 2.70 6.63 7.92
N MET A 73 3.39 5.92 8.81
CA MET A 73 4.15 4.72 8.51
C MET A 73 3.97 3.68 9.62
N ASN A 74 3.84 2.42 9.22
CA ASN A 74 3.74 1.27 10.12
C ASN A 74 4.61 0.14 9.57
N TRP A 75 5.92 0.39 9.47
CA TRP A 75 6.88 -0.58 8.94
C TRP A 75 7.20 -1.65 9.99
N ALA A 76 7.16 -2.92 9.59
CA ALA A 76 7.64 -4.00 10.43
C ALA A 76 9.16 -3.85 10.63
N PHE A 77 9.60 -3.79 11.88
CA PHE A 77 11.02 -3.92 12.21
C PHE A 77 11.41 -5.40 12.14
N ILE A 78 12.38 -5.73 11.29
CA ILE A 78 13.04 -7.03 11.34
C ILE A 78 14.22 -6.87 12.31
N SER A 79 14.11 -7.41 13.53
CA SER A 79 15.30 -7.61 14.37
C SER A 79 15.79 -9.04 14.19
N GLY A 80 17.04 -9.19 13.78
CA GLY A 80 17.64 -10.50 13.47
C GLY A 80 18.60 -10.45 12.30
N MET A 81 19.68 -9.66 12.44
CA MET A 81 20.98 -9.95 11.86
C MET A 81 21.96 -10.16 13.00
#